data_AF-M5ADI7-F1
#
_entry.id   AF-M5ADI7-F1
#
_cell.length_a   1.000
_cell.length_b   1.000
_cell.length_c   1.000
_cell.angle_alpha   90.00
_cell.angle_beta   90.00
_cell.angle_gamma   90.00
#
_symmetry.space_group_name_H-M   'P 1'
#
loop_
_entity.id
_entity.type
_entity.pdbx_description
1 polymer ?
#
loop_
_entity_poly.entity_id
_entity_poly.type
_entity_poly.pdbx_seq_one_letter_code
_entity_poly.pdbx_strand_id
1 'polypeptide(L)'
;MKEEERDFTETDWQRAQTAVFNEYDRFVKQLHVEGVDYTILQARRIVIYQDLIEEWRHNAATLKVDLEDNTQALTIFEDLALKGKSHLLERCAKKMENWPDYIPSPLTIWLELAEDAERE
;
A
#
# COMPACT_ATOMS: atom_id res chain seq x y z
N MET A 1 4.96 2.77 -28.65
CA MET A 1 4.49 4.03 -28.03
C MET A 1 5.69 4.64 -27.35
N LYS A 2 5.98 5.93 -27.57
CA LYS A 2 7.10 6.60 -26.93
C LYS A 2 6.84 6.64 -25.43
N GLU A 3 7.73 6.05 -24.65
CA GLU A 3 7.87 6.35 -23.22
C GLU A 3 8.31 7.81 -23.15
N GLU A 4 7.35 8.72 -22.97
CA GLU A 4 7.68 10.01 -22.37
C GLU A 4 8.16 9.68 -20.95
N GLU A 5 9.45 9.87 -20.67
CA GLU A 5 9.96 9.92 -19.29
C GLU A 5 9.10 10.93 -18.55
N ARG A 6 8.09 10.43 -17.81
CA ARG A 6 7.31 11.25 -16.90
C ARG A 6 8.22 11.52 -15.72
N ASP A 7 9.03 12.58 -15.84
CA ASP A 7 9.89 13.00 -14.75
C ASP A 7 9.01 13.66 -13.67
N PHE A 8 8.58 12.84 -12.71
CA PHE A 8 7.78 13.28 -11.57
C PHE A 8 8.67 14.03 -10.59
N THR A 9 8.18 15.19 -10.15
CA THR A 9 8.89 16.04 -9.19
C THR A 9 8.86 15.43 -7.79
N GLU A 10 9.75 15.86 -6.89
CA GLU A 10 9.69 15.44 -5.49
C GLU A 10 8.32 15.72 -4.85
N THR A 11 7.68 16.84 -5.22
CA THR A 11 6.33 17.18 -4.76
C THR A 11 5.28 16.18 -5.26
N ASP A 12 5.42 15.64 -6.48
CA ASP A 12 4.52 14.61 -7.00
C ASP A 12 4.68 13.30 -6.20
N TRP A 13 5.92 12.93 -5.87
CA TRP A 13 6.21 11.77 -5.03
C TRP A 13 5.69 11.93 -3.58
N GLN A 14 5.81 13.11 -2.99
CA GLN A 14 5.21 13.41 -1.68
C GLN A 14 3.67 13.28 -1.71
N ARG A 15 3.03 13.74 -2.80
CA ARG A 15 1.58 13.60 -3.00
C ARG A 15 1.18 12.14 -3.19
N ALA A 16 1.95 11.38 -3.99
CA ALA A 16 1.78 9.96 -4.18
C ALA A 16 1.86 9.21 -2.84
N GLN A 17 2.91 9.46 -2.06
CA GLN A 17 3.09 8.88 -0.72
C GLN A 17 1.90 9.17 0.21
N THR A 18 1.49 10.44 0.28
CA THR A 18 0.31 10.83 1.06
C THR A 18 -0.93 10.07 0.60
N ALA A 19 -1.09 9.85 -0.70
CA ALA A 19 -2.24 9.13 -1.24
C ALA A 19 -2.22 7.63 -0.90
N VAL A 20 -1.06 6.99 -0.87
CA VAL A 20 -0.87 5.61 -0.40
C VAL A 20 -1.24 5.50 1.08
N PHE A 21 -0.73 6.41 1.92
CA PHE A 21 -1.07 6.40 3.36
C PHE A 21 -2.56 6.61 3.60
N ASN A 22 -3.19 7.49 2.81
CA ASN A 22 -4.64 7.68 2.87
C ASN A 22 -5.42 6.44 2.41
N GLU A 23 -4.87 5.62 1.50
CA GLU A 23 -5.47 4.34 1.12
C GLU A 23 -5.42 3.34 2.27
N TYR A 24 -4.29 3.25 2.96
CA TYR A 24 -4.12 2.41 4.15
C TYR A 24 -5.05 2.85 5.28
N ASP A 25 -5.10 4.14 5.61
CA ASP A 25 -5.99 4.69 6.64
C ASP A 25 -7.47 4.39 6.37
N ARG A 26 -7.91 4.50 5.11
CA ARG A 26 -9.28 4.09 4.73
C ARG A 26 -9.53 2.61 4.97
N PHE A 27 -8.56 1.76 4.69
CA PHE A 27 -8.67 0.32 4.93
C PHE A 27 -8.74 0.01 6.43
N VAL A 28 -7.86 0.59 7.25
CA VAL A 28 -7.90 0.44 8.72
C VAL A 28 -9.25 0.87 9.29
N LYS A 29 -9.77 2.03 8.86
CA LYS A 29 -11.10 2.50 9.26
C LYS A 29 -12.21 1.52 8.88
N GLN A 30 -12.11 0.89 7.71
CA GLN A 30 -13.06 -0.16 7.30
C GLN A 30 -12.97 -1.38 8.21
N LEU A 31 -11.76 -1.86 8.53
CA LEU A 31 -11.56 -2.98 9.46
C LEU A 31 -12.20 -2.70 10.82
N HIS A 32 -12.03 -1.48 11.34
CA HIS A 32 -12.63 -1.06 12.60
C HIS A 32 -14.17 -1.04 12.55
N VAL A 33 -14.76 -0.54 11.46
CA VAL A 33 -16.22 -0.47 11.28
C VAL A 33 -16.85 -1.87 11.15
N GLU A 34 -16.20 -2.78 10.43
CA GLU A 34 -16.72 -4.14 10.17
C GLU A 34 -16.47 -5.09 11.35
N GLY A 35 -15.46 -4.80 12.18
CA GLY A 35 -15.16 -5.54 13.40
C GLY A 35 -14.26 -6.77 13.21
N VAL A 36 -14.02 -7.48 14.32
CA VAL A 36 -12.96 -8.48 14.48
C VAL A 36 -13.06 -9.64 13.47
N ASP A 37 -14.26 -10.18 13.24
CA ASP A 37 -14.43 -11.33 12.34
C ASP A 37 -14.04 -10.98 10.89
N TYR A 38 -14.42 -9.78 10.44
CA TYR A 38 -14.01 -9.29 9.12
C TYR A 38 -12.49 -9.05 9.07
N THR A 39 -11.92 -8.47 10.11
CA THR A 39 -10.47 -8.22 10.21
C THR A 39 -9.67 -9.53 10.11
N ILE A 40 -10.12 -10.60 10.75
CA ILE A 40 -9.50 -11.92 10.65
C ILE A 40 -9.50 -12.41 9.18
N LEU A 41 -10.60 -12.22 8.45
CA LEU A 41 -10.67 -12.56 7.02
C LEU A 41 -9.74 -11.70 6.15
N GLN A 42 -9.40 -10.50 6.61
CA GLN A 42 -8.49 -9.58 5.90
C GLN A 42 -7.03 -9.70 6.31
N ALA A 43 -6.67 -10.58 7.24
CA ALA A 43 -5.31 -10.72 7.78
C ALA A 43 -4.20 -10.78 6.72
N ARG A 44 -4.40 -11.53 5.62
CA ARG A 44 -3.42 -11.58 4.52
C ARG A 44 -3.21 -10.21 3.86
N ARG A 45 -4.28 -9.46 3.66
CA ARG A 45 -4.23 -8.12 3.06
C ARG A 45 -3.59 -7.11 4.01
N ILE A 46 -3.82 -7.25 5.32
CA ILE A 46 -3.17 -6.41 6.35
C ILE A 46 -1.65 -6.51 6.22
N VAL A 47 -1.10 -7.74 6.23
CA VAL A 47 0.35 -7.97 6.11
C VAL A 47 0.90 -7.40 4.79
N ILE A 48 0.23 -7.66 3.66
CA ILE A 48 0.66 -7.11 2.37
C ILE A 48 0.68 -5.59 2.38
N TYR A 49 -0.36 -4.97 2.96
CA TYR A 49 -0.44 -3.53 3.03
C TYR A 49 0.65 -2.95 3.93
N GLN A 50 0.95 -3.57 5.07
CA GLN A 50 2.02 -3.15 5.97
C GLN A 50 3.39 -3.25 5.30
N ASP A 51 3.70 -4.38 4.64
CA ASP A 51 4.93 -4.58 3.86
C ASP A 51 5.09 -3.45 2.81
N LEU A 52 4.02 -3.15 2.06
CA LEU A 52 4.03 -2.09 1.07
C LEU A 52 4.13 -0.70 1.72
N ILE A 53 3.49 -0.46 2.86
CA ILE A 53 3.58 0.82 3.55
C ILE A 53 5.01 1.12 4.00
N GLU A 54 5.76 0.12 4.47
CA GLU A 54 7.16 0.30 4.88
C GLU A 54 8.04 0.80 3.73
N GLU A 55 7.89 0.23 2.53
CA GLU A 55 8.58 0.74 1.32
C GLU A 55 8.23 2.20 1.03
N TRP A 56 6.98 2.59 1.32
CA TRP A 56 6.50 3.95 1.12
C TRP A 56 6.82 4.91 2.26
N ARG A 57 7.41 4.47 3.39
CA ARG A 57 7.79 5.33 4.53
C ARG A 57 9.11 6.07 4.35
N HIS A 58 9.91 5.71 3.34
CA HIS A 58 11.14 6.43 3.03
C HIS A 58 10.89 7.90 2.68
N ASN A 59 11.91 8.76 2.81
CA ASN A 59 11.79 10.15 2.37
C ASN A 59 11.54 10.20 0.85
N ALA A 60 10.88 11.26 0.37
CA ALA A 60 10.43 11.35 -1.02
C ALA A 60 11.57 11.23 -2.06
N ALA A 61 12.78 11.71 -1.74
CA ALA A 61 13.93 11.58 -2.63
C ALA A 61 14.39 10.11 -2.77
N THR A 62 14.41 9.36 -1.67
CA THR A 62 14.74 7.93 -1.66
C THR A 62 13.65 7.14 -2.35
N LEU A 63 12.39 7.41 -2.02
CA LEU A 63 11.22 6.79 -2.64
C LEU A 63 11.20 6.99 -4.17
N LYS A 64 11.52 8.20 -4.65
CA LYS A 64 11.65 8.47 -6.09
C LYS A 64 12.66 7.53 -6.73
N VAL A 65 13.89 7.50 -6.21
CA VAL A 65 14.97 6.68 -6.79
C VAL A 65 14.61 5.19 -6.76
N ASP A 66 13.99 4.72 -5.68
CA ASP A 66 13.67 3.30 -5.53
C ASP A 66 12.50 2.86 -6.42
N LEU A 67 11.56 3.77 -6.74
CA LEU A 67 10.30 3.43 -7.40
C LEU A 67 10.10 4.06 -8.78
N GLU A 68 10.98 4.93 -9.25
CA GLU A 68 10.82 5.64 -10.55
C GLU A 68 10.78 4.68 -11.75
N ASP A 69 11.44 3.53 -11.66
CA ASP A 69 11.39 2.48 -12.68
C ASP A 69 10.33 1.40 -12.40
N ASN A 70 9.62 1.48 -11.27
CA ASN A 70 8.62 0.49 -10.90
C ASN A 70 7.28 0.79 -11.56
N THR A 71 7.02 0.13 -12.69
CA THR A 71 5.77 0.26 -13.47
C THR A 71 4.48 0.12 -12.66
N GLN A 72 4.46 -0.67 -11.57
CA GLN A 72 3.30 -0.75 -10.69
C GLN A 72 3.16 0.49 -9.82
N ALA A 73 4.26 0.95 -9.21
CA ALA A 73 4.26 2.16 -8.38
C ALA A 73 3.81 3.37 -9.20
N LEU A 74 4.26 3.51 -10.44
CA LEU A 74 3.89 4.62 -11.32
C LEU A 74 2.38 4.71 -11.63
N THR A 75 1.62 3.62 -11.46
CA THR A 75 0.15 3.65 -11.65
C THR A 75 -0.55 4.59 -10.66
N ILE A 76 0.10 4.94 -9.55
CA ILE A 76 -0.45 5.90 -8.59
C ILE A 76 -0.69 7.28 -9.19
N PHE A 77 0.16 7.71 -10.12
CA PHE A 77 0.00 9.02 -10.74
C PHE A 77 -1.23 9.04 -11.65
N GLU A 78 -1.57 7.91 -12.26
CA GLU A 78 -2.80 7.75 -13.04
C GLU A 78 -4.03 7.72 -12.14
N ASP A 79 -3.96 6.99 -11.02
CA ASP A 79 -5.01 6.97 -10.01
C ASP A 79 -5.30 8.39 -9.48
N LEU A 80 -4.26 9.17 -9.19
CA LEU A 80 -4.38 10.54 -8.72
C LEU A 80 -4.96 11.47 -9.79
N ALA A 81 -4.51 11.35 -11.04
CA ALA A 81 -5.03 12.16 -12.14
C ALA A 81 -6.50 11.86 -12.46
N LEU A 82 -6.92 10.60 -12.38
CA LEU A 82 -8.26 10.16 -12.78
C LEU A 82 -9.29 10.20 -11.64
N LYS A 83 -8.87 9.89 -10.41
CA LYS A 83 -9.78 9.63 -9.27
C LYS A 83 -9.46 10.45 -8.03
N GLY A 84 -8.31 11.14 -7.99
CA GLY A 84 -7.87 11.89 -6.81
C GLY A 84 -7.54 11.03 -5.58
N LYS A 85 -7.42 9.71 -5.74
CA LYS A 85 -7.08 8.78 -4.63
C LYS A 85 -6.31 7.57 -5.16
N SER A 86 -5.38 7.06 -4.36
CA SER A 86 -4.64 5.82 -4.64
C SER A 86 -5.54 4.58 -4.56
N HIS A 87 -5.26 3.62 -5.44
CA HIS A 87 -5.69 2.22 -5.40
C HIS A 87 -4.49 1.26 -5.52
N LEU A 88 -3.28 1.76 -5.28
CA LEU A 88 -2.05 1.00 -5.45
C LEU A 88 -1.98 -0.21 -4.51
N LEU A 89 -2.27 -0.03 -3.21
CA LEU A 89 -2.21 -1.11 -2.23
C LEU A 89 -3.21 -2.21 -2.58
N GLU A 90 -4.44 -1.83 -2.91
CA GLU A 90 -5.50 -2.75 -3.34
C GLU A 90 -5.08 -3.56 -4.56
N ARG A 91 -4.46 -2.89 -5.54
CA ARG A 91 -3.99 -3.51 -6.78
C ARG A 91 -2.86 -4.51 -6.51
N CYS A 92 -1.89 -4.13 -5.69
CA CYS A 92 -0.77 -4.99 -5.30
C CYS A 92 -1.24 -6.19 -4.49
N ALA A 93 -2.11 -6.00 -3.50
CA ALA A 93 -2.66 -7.09 -2.70
C ALA A 93 -3.45 -8.08 -3.55
N LYS A 94 -4.32 -7.63 -4.46
CA LYS A 94 -5.03 -8.54 -5.37
C LYS A 94 -4.06 -9.35 -6.24
N LYS A 95 -2.94 -8.76 -6.67
CA LYS A 95 -1.92 -9.49 -7.43
C LYS A 95 -1.22 -10.55 -6.58
N MET A 96 -0.83 -10.19 -5.35
CA MET A 96 -0.14 -11.09 -4.41
C MET A 96 -1.07 -12.16 -3.82
N GLU A 97 -2.37 -11.88 -3.67
CA GLU A 97 -3.39 -12.85 -3.25
C GLU A 97 -3.47 -14.05 -4.21
N ASN A 98 -3.15 -13.84 -5.49
CA ASN A 98 -3.10 -14.89 -6.51
C ASN A 98 -1.77 -15.66 -6.53
N TRP A 99 -0.77 -15.27 -5.73
CA TRP A 99 0.49 -16.00 -5.65
C TRP A 99 0.30 -17.26 -4.79
N PRO A 100 0.64 -18.45 -5.30
CA PRO A 100 0.46 -19.70 -4.57
C PRO A 100 1.36 -19.80 -3.34
N ASP A 101 2.51 -19.11 -3.34
CA ASP A 101 3.55 -19.24 -2.32
C ASP A 101 3.54 -18.13 -1.26
N TYR A 102 2.73 -17.07 -1.45
CA TYR A 102 2.65 -15.98 -0.47
C TYR A 102 1.54 -16.25 0.53
N ILE A 103 1.80 -17.12 1.51
CA ILE A 103 0.91 -17.34 2.65
C ILE A 103 1.61 -16.75 3.88
N PRO A 104 1.20 -15.55 4.36
CA PRO A 104 1.73 -15.01 5.61
C PRO A 104 1.53 -16.06 6.71
N SER A 105 2.59 -16.33 7.47
CA SER A 105 2.49 -17.32 8.53
C SER A 105 1.43 -16.86 9.55
N PRO A 106 0.66 -17.75 10.17
CA PRO A 106 -0.26 -17.38 11.25
C PRO A 106 0.42 -16.59 12.37
N LEU A 107 1.71 -16.83 12.61
CA LEU A 107 2.52 -16.08 13.56
C LEU A 107 2.77 -14.63 13.09
N THR A 108 3.07 -14.43 11.81
CA THR A 108 3.19 -13.09 11.20
C THR A 108 1.89 -12.31 11.39
N ILE A 109 0.76 -12.92 11.05
CA ILE A 109 -0.56 -12.30 11.24
C ILE A 109 -0.81 -11.94 12.71
N TRP A 110 -0.49 -12.87 13.63
CA TRP A 110 -0.71 -12.63 15.06
C TRP A 110 0.18 -11.53 15.63
N LEU A 111 1.46 -11.46 15.24
CA LEU A 111 2.38 -10.41 15.67
C LEU A 111 1.93 -9.03 15.18
N GLU A 112 1.55 -8.90 13.91
CA GLU A 112 1.07 -7.64 13.35
C GLU A 112 -0.22 -7.16 14.04
N LEU A 113 -1.17 -8.07 14.28
CA LEU A 113 -2.40 -7.73 15.01
C LEU A 113 -2.14 -7.34 16.46
N ALA A 114 -1.14 -7.95 17.12
CA ALA A 114 -0.76 -7.60 18.48
C ALA A 114 -0.06 -6.24 18.55
N GLU A 115 0.84 -5.94 17.61
CA GLU A 115 1.51 -4.64 17.53
C GLU A 115 0.52 -3.49 17.27
N ASP A 116 -0.46 -3.69 16.39
CA ASP A 116 -1.48 -2.69 16.12
C ASP A 116 -2.40 -2.45 17.34
N ALA A 117 -2.68 -3.48 18.15
CA ALA A 117 -3.45 -3.34 19.38
C ALA A 117 -2.73 -2.59 20.50
N GLU A 118 -1.39 -2.58 20.52
CA GLU A 118 -0.58 -1.86 21.50
C GLU A 118 -0.32 -0.38 21.13
N ARG A 119 -0.64 0.02 19.88
CA ARG A 119 -0.47 1.40 19.38
C ARG A 119 -1.70 2.30 19.59
N GLU A 120 -2.83 1.76 20.04
CA GLU A 120 -4.03 2.50 20.50
C GLU A 120 -3.94 2.92 21.97
#